data_AF-A0A1S9CE19-F1
#
_entry.id   AF-A0A1S9CE19-F1
#
_cell.length_a   1.000
_cell.length_b   1.000
_cell.length_c   1.000
_cell.angle_alpha   90.00
_cell.angle_beta   90.00
_cell.angle_gamma   90.00
#
_symmetry.space_group_name_H-M   'P 1'
#
loop_
_entity.id
_entity.type
_entity.pdbx_description
1 polymer ?
#
loop_
_entity_poly.entity_id
_entity_poly.type
_entity_poly.pdbx_seq_one_letter_code
_entity_poly.pdbx_strand_id
1 'polypeptide(L)'
;MVEAMASGDCDAGGGILAGTIGQDIVNIGASSRDYHSLQFFAPNDSPIVVAGQVTPSAPELYGTAEVWKGQEVFVLVGTNLHYVLSKGLEYLGLTTDNIKLTHMEVPNINTALRAGKCDVGSLWTNYPYGSINENNTAVMKADDVGIILVTGLATSQQVIDEKPEVLQKWMELYFAAVDWTYAIEENLNQAIDWYIEWNEQNGIPSEKEEIVAHLTYSSSYTLEENIEMFNTLSENGDYNKFIEYNIEPLKFYIEQGNYKPNDLDKFLNSAYLNTTFLDNLAKPK
;
A
#
# COMPACT_ATOMS: atom_id res chain seq x y z
N MET A 1 -6.03 12.73 1.50
CA MET A 1 -4.67 13.32 1.54
C MET A 1 -4.33 14.00 0.23
N VAL A 2 -4.51 13.30 -0.90
CA VAL A 2 -4.41 13.89 -2.25
C VAL A 2 -5.28 15.15 -2.41
N GLU A 3 -6.54 15.15 -1.97
CA GLU A 3 -7.36 16.37 -2.07
C GLU A 3 -6.84 17.51 -1.19
N ALA A 4 -6.29 17.19 -0.02
CA ALA A 4 -5.69 18.18 0.88
C ALA A 4 -4.41 18.80 0.29
N MET A 5 -3.63 18.03 -0.48
CA MET A 5 -2.50 18.57 -1.23
C MET A 5 -2.97 19.46 -2.39
N ALA A 6 -4.02 19.05 -3.10
CA ALA A 6 -4.59 19.82 -4.19
C ALA A 6 -5.24 21.14 -3.72
N SER A 7 -5.83 21.16 -2.51
CA SER A 7 -6.41 22.37 -1.90
C SER A 7 -5.39 23.29 -1.24
N GLY A 8 -4.15 22.83 -1.03
CA GLY A 8 -3.11 23.55 -0.29
C GLY A 8 -3.25 23.44 1.23
N ASP A 9 -4.14 22.58 1.75
CA ASP A 9 -4.23 22.28 3.18
C ASP A 9 -3.05 21.43 3.68
N CYS A 10 -2.35 20.76 2.76
CA CYS A 10 -1.17 19.94 3.03
C CYS A 10 -0.08 20.19 1.96
N ASP A 11 1.13 20.55 2.36
CA ASP A 11 2.20 20.86 1.39
C ASP A 11 2.86 19.59 0.80
N ALA A 12 2.90 18.47 1.54
CA ALA A 12 3.46 17.20 1.08
C ALA A 12 2.82 16.02 1.82
N GLY A 13 2.65 14.90 1.13
CA GLY A 13 1.96 13.72 1.66
C GLY A 13 2.01 12.53 0.70
N GLY A 14 1.20 11.51 0.99
CA GLY A 14 1.09 10.31 0.17
C GLY A 14 0.00 10.36 -0.89
N GLY A 15 0.24 9.64 -1.98
CA GLY A 15 -0.71 9.41 -3.07
C GLY A 15 -0.05 9.46 -4.45
N ILE A 16 0.07 8.30 -5.11
CA ILE A 16 0.77 8.16 -6.40
C ILE A 16 -0.20 8.40 -7.56
N LEU A 17 -1.02 7.41 -7.90
CA LEU A 17 -1.86 7.43 -9.11
C LEU A 17 -2.95 8.51 -9.04
N ALA A 18 -3.73 8.52 -7.96
CA ALA A 18 -4.80 9.50 -7.78
C ALA A 18 -4.27 10.94 -7.71
N GLY A 19 -3.09 11.15 -7.11
CA GLY A 19 -2.41 12.44 -7.04
C GLY A 19 -1.91 12.90 -8.41
N THR A 20 -1.13 12.05 -9.08
CA THR A 20 -0.51 12.37 -10.37
C THR A 20 -1.55 12.56 -11.46
N ILE A 21 -2.44 11.58 -11.63
CA ILE A 21 -3.42 11.57 -12.73
C ILE A 21 -4.55 12.56 -12.42
N GLY A 22 -5.08 12.54 -11.21
CA GLY A 22 -6.26 13.31 -10.84
C GLY A 22 -6.01 14.77 -10.44
N GLN A 23 -4.82 15.09 -9.92
CA GLN A 23 -4.55 16.38 -9.26
C GLN A 23 -3.20 17.01 -9.64
N ASP A 24 -2.49 16.50 -10.66
CA ASP A 24 -1.19 17.01 -11.11
C ASP A 24 -0.12 17.08 -10.00
N ILE A 25 -0.20 16.19 -9.02
CA ILE A 25 0.76 16.07 -7.92
C ILE A 25 2.03 15.35 -8.44
N VAL A 26 3.19 15.83 -7.98
CA VAL A 26 4.53 15.35 -8.37
C VAL A 26 5.05 14.38 -7.31
N ASN A 27 5.55 13.22 -7.74
CA ASN A 27 6.17 12.22 -6.86
C ASN A 27 7.63 12.62 -6.56
N ILE A 28 8.01 12.60 -5.29
CA ILE A 28 9.32 13.04 -4.79
C ILE A 28 10.06 11.97 -3.97
N GLY A 29 9.42 10.82 -3.72
CA GLY A 29 10.02 9.70 -3.00
C GLY A 29 9.03 8.55 -2.79
N ALA A 30 9.51 7.52 -2.10
CA ALA A 30 8.76 6.37 -1.62
C ALA A 30 8.82 6.35 -0.09
N SER A 31 7.67 6.11 0.55
CA SER A 31 7.56 6.10 2.01
C SER A 31 7.71 4.69 2.57
N SER A 32 6.83 3.77 2.20
CA SER A 32 6.70 2.48 2.85
C SER A 32 6.27 1.38 1.88
N ARG A 33 6.57 0.16 2.29
CA ARG A 33 6.15 -1.07 1.63
C ARG A 33 4.76 -1.45 2.10
N ASP A 34 3.85 -1.70 1.17
CA ASP A 34 2.48 -2.10 1.53
C ASP A 34 2.31 -3.62 1.59
N TYR A 35 3.21 -4.36 0.93
CA TYR A 35 2.97 -5.74 0.52
C TYR A 35 2.70 -6.73 1.68
N HIS A 36 3.35 -6.56 2.83
CA HIS A 36 3.14 -7.42 4.00
C HIS A 36 1.82 -7.14 4.73
N SER A 37 1.28 -5.94 4.61
CA SER A 37 0.07 -5.52 5.32
C SER A 37 -1.20 -5.74 4.50
N LEU A 38 -1.11 -5.86 3.18
CA LEU A 38 -2.28 -6.06 2.32
C LEU A 38 -2.68 -7.54 2.32
N GLN A 39 -3.71 -7.89 3.10
CA GLN A 39 -4.12 -9.28 3.31
C GLN A 39 -5.65 -9.45 3.25
N PHE A 40 -6.09 -10.65 2.90
CA PHE A 40 -7.48 -11.09 2.93
C PHE A 40 -7.64 -12.19 3.95
N PHE A 41 -8.70 -12.11 4.74
CA PHE A 41 -9.02 -13.04 5.81
C PHE A 41 -10.34 -13.73 5.56
N ALA A 42 -10.40 -15.02 5.88
CA ALA A 42 -11.63 -15.79 5.95
C ALA A 42 -11.71 -16.52 7.30
N PRO A 43 -12.91 -16.86 7.82
CA PRO A 43 -13.05 -17.68 9.02
C PRO A 43 -12.28 -18.99 8.91
N ASN A 44 -11.73 -19.46 10.04
CA ASN A 44 -10.87 -20.65 10.09
C ASN A 44 -11.54 -21.95 9.58
N ASP A 45 -12.88 -22.02 9.64
CA ASP A 45 -13.67 -23.16 9.17
C ASP A 45 -14.32 -22.92 7.79
N SER A 46 -13.99 -21.80 7.12
CA SER A 46 -14.51 -21.48 5.79
C SER A 46 -14.08 -22.52 4.74
N PRO A 47 -14.88 -22.73 3.68
CA PRO A 47 -14.52 -23.64 2.60
C PRO A 47 -13.17 -23.32 1.92
N ILE A 48 -12.80 -22.04 1.86
CA ILE A 48 -11.50 -21.58 1.34
C ILE A 48 -10.36 -22.09 2.22
N VAL A 49 -10.46 -21.92 3.54
CA VAL A 49 -9.42 -22.35 4.48
C VAL A 49 -9.33 -23.87 4.53
N VAL A 50 -10.48 -24.57 4.56
CA VAL A 50 -10.55 -26.04 4.58
C VAL A 50 -9.97 -26.67 3.30
N ALA A 51 -10.16 -26.03 2.15
CA ALA A 51 -9.55 -26.47 0.90
C ALA A 51 -8.01 -26.34 0.92
N GLY A 52 -7.47 -25.46 1.76
CA GLY A 52 -6.04 -25.33 2.02
C GLY A 52 -5.26 -24.68 0.87
N GLN A 53 -3.94 -24.72 1.01
CA GLN A 53 -2.98 -24.18 0.03
C GLN A 53 -2.77 -25.16 -1.12
N VAL A 54 -3.39 -24.90 -2.27
CA VAL A 54 -3.42 -25.83 -3.41
C VAL A 54 -2.79 -25.28 -4.69
N THR A 55 -2.32 -24.04 -4.67
CA THR A 55 -1.75 -23.36 -5.84
C THR A 55 -0.22 -23.31 -5.73
N PRO A 56 0.54 -24.17 -6.45
CA PRO A 56 1.99 -24.29 -6.23
C PRO A 56 2.79 -23.01 -6.56
N SER A 57 2.30 -22.18 -7.49
CA SER A 57 2.92 -20.91 -7.86
C SER A 57 2.58 -19.75 -6.93
N ALA A 58 1.65 -19.94 -5.99
CA ALA A 58 1.26 -19.01 -4.94
C ALA A 58 0.97 -19.83 -3.66
N PRO A 59 2.01 -20.37 -3.00
CA PRO A 59 1.86 -21.41 -1.98
C PRO A 59 1.10 -20.96 -0.73
N GLU A 60 0.97 -19.66 -0.50
CA GLU A 60 0.24 -19.09 0.64
C GLU A 60 -1.19 -18.64 0.26
N LEU A 61 -1.59 -18.80 -1.02
CA LEU A 61 -2.97 -18.61 -1.47
C LEU A 61 -3.81 -19.85 -1.13
N TYR A 62 -4.87 -19.63 -0.34
CA TYR A 62 -5.81 -20.68 0.05
C TYR A 62 -6.94 -20.85 -0.95
N GLY A 63 -7.45 -22.08 -1.05
CA GLY A 63 -8.65 -22.43 -1.79
C GLY A 63 -8.41 -22.77 -3.27
N THR A 64 -9.43 -23.39 -3.86
CA THR A 64 -9.52 -23.70 -5.28
C THR A 64 -10.39 -22.67 -6.01
N ALA A 65 -10.34 -22.67 -7.34
CA ALA A 65 -11.26 -21.88 -8.17
C ALA A 65 -12.75 -22.17 -7.85
N GLU A 66 -13.09 -23.40 -7.44
CA GLU A 66 -14.47 -23.79 -7.13
C GLU A 66 -15.00 -23.11 -5.87
N VAL A 67 -14.20 -23.05 -4.80
CA VAL A 67 -14.62 -22.44 -3.52
C VAL A 67 -14.58 -20.91 -3.55
N TRP A 68 -13.75 -20.32 -4.40
CA TRP A 68 -13.74 -18.86 -4.60
C TRP A 68 -14.91 -18.38 -5.46
N LYS A 69 -15.39 -19.19 -6.42
CA LYS A 69 -16.44 -18.77 -7.35
C LYS A 69 -17.76 -18.48 -6.63
N GLY A 70 -18.26 -17.27 -6.79
CA GLY A 70 -19.50 -16.78 -6.18
C GLY A 70 -19.36 -16.36 -4.72
N GLN A 71 -18.16 -16.45 -4.15
CA GLN A 71 -17.84 -15.98 -2.80
C GLN A 71 -18.11 -14.48 -2.68
N GLU A 72 -18.68 -14.06 -1.55
CA GLU A 72 -18.76 -12.64 -1.20
C GLU A 72 -17.43 -12.19 -0.58
N VAL A 73 -16.86 -11.12 -1.15
CA VAL A 73 -15.58 -10.54 -0.73
C VAL A 73 -15.77 -9.06 -0.43
N PHE A 74 -15.51 -8.69 0.81
CA PHE A 74 -15.57 -7.32 1.30
C PHE A 74 -14.23 -6.63 1.06
N VAL A 75 -14.23 -5.57 0.25
CA VAL A 75 -13.03 -4.84 -0.12
C VAL A 75 -13.33 -3.39 -0.44
N LEU A 76 -12.39 -2.49 -0.13
CA LEU A 76 -12.49 -1.11 -0.60
C LEU A 76 -12.13 -1.07 -2.09
N VAL A 77 -13.15 -1.00 -2.94
CA VAL A 77 -13.00 -0.97 -4.41
C VAL A 77 -12.17 0.24 -4.85
N GLY A 78 -11.30 0.02 -5.84
CA GLY A 78 -10.42 1.08 -6.39
C GLY A 78 -9.14 1.32 -5.58
N THR A 79 -8.76 0.36 -4.74
CA THR A 79 -7.55 0.45 -3.90
C THR A 79 -6.58 -0.70 -4.15
N ASN A 80 -5.40 -0.63 -3.55
CA ASN A 80 -4.38 -1.66 -3.63
C ASN A 80 -4.90 -3.04 -3.18
N LEU A 81 -5.82 -3.10 -2.21
CA LEU A 81 -6.48 -4.37 -1.85
C LEU A 81 -7.30 -4.92 -3.02
N HIS A 82 -8.04 -4.07 -3.73
CA HIS A 82 -8.79 -4.48 -4.91
C HIS A 82 -7.87 -5.04 -6.02
N TYR A 83 -6.71 -4.42 -6.21
CA TYR A 83 -5.69 -4.93 -7.14
C TYR A 83 -5.12 -6.29 -6.69
N VAL A 84 -4.75 -6.44 -5.41
CA VAL A 84 -4.26 -7.71 -4.85
C VAL A 84 -5.28 -8.82 -5.03
N LEU A 85 -6.57 -8.55 -4.79
CA LEU A 85 -7.65 -9.50 -5.03
C LEU A 85 -7.71 -9.96 -6.49
N SER A 86 -7.65 -9.02 -7.43
CA SER A 86 -7.68 -9.34 -8.86
C SER A 86 -6.53 -10.27 -9.24
N LYS A 87 -5.31 -9.93 -8.82
CA LYS A 87 -4.12 -10.74 -9.10
C LYS A 87 -4.19 -12.12 -8.45
N GLY A 88 -4.66 -12.22 -7.20
CA GLY A 88 -4.85 -13.52 -6.55
C GLY A 88 -5.88 -14.41 -7.23
N LEU A 89 -6.96 -13.83 -7.77
CA LEU A 89 -7.96 -14.57 -8.55
C LEU A 89 -7.38 -15.09 -9.87
N GLU A 90 -6.46 -14.37 -10.52
CA GLU A 90 -5.80 -14.84 -11.75
C GLU A 90 -5.05 -16.16 -11.55
N TYR A 91 -4.40 -16.36 -10.39
CA TYR A 91 -3.75 -17.62 -10.04
C TYR A 91 -4.72 -18.81 -9.98
N LEU A 92 -6.00 -18.53 -9.75
CA LEU A 92 -7.09 -19.52 -9.73
C LEU A 92 -7.82 -19.61 -11.08
N GLY A 93 -7.38 -18.87 -12.11
CA GLY A 93 -8.06 -18.76 -13.39
C GLY A 93 -9.40 -18.04 -13.30
N LEU A 94 -9.55 -17.15 -12.31
CA LEU A 94 -10.74 -16.36 -12.04
C LEU A 94 -10.48 -14.86 -12.28
N THR A 95 -11.55 -14.10 -12.31
CA THR A 95 -11.58 -12.64 -12.32
C THR A 95 -12.55 -12.13 -11.26
N THR A 96 -12.55 -10.83 -10.97
CA THR A 96 -13.51 -10.21 -10.04
C THR A 96 -14.97 -10.42 -10.44
N ASP A 97 -15.27 -10.64 -11.73
CA ASP A 97 -16.61 -11.01 -12.23
C ASP A 97 -17.08 -12.40 -11.76
N ASN A 98 -16.17 -13.24 -11.28
CA ASN A 98 -16.49 -14.58 -10.78
C ASN A 98 -16.84 -14.59 -9.30
N ILE A 99 -16.77 -13.46 -8.60
CA ILE A 99 -17.08 -13.31 -7.18
C ILE A 99 -18.14 -12.22 -6.97
N LYS A 100 -18.62 -12.05 -5.74
CA LYS A 100 -19.49 -10.94 -5.35
C LYS A 100 -18.68 -9.92 -4.57
N LEU A 101 -18.38 -8.78 -5.17
CA LEU A 101 -17.68 -7.69 -4.50
C LEU A 101 -18.66 -6.85 -3.67
N THR A 102 -18.34 -6.68 -2.38
CA THR A 102 -19.03 -5.76 -1.49
C THR A 102 -18.09 -4.63 -1.09
N HIS A 103 -18.37 -3.43 -1.60
CA HIS A 103 -17.59 -2.24 -1.27
C HIS A 103 -17.77 -1.86 0.20
N MET A 104 -16.67 -1.81 0.96
CA MET A 104 -16.70 -1.45 2.38
C MET A 104 -15.36 -0.85 2.82
N GLU A 105 -15.42 0.15 3.71
CA GLU A 105 -14.25 0.74 4.35
C GLU A 105 -13.51 -0.27 5.23
N VAL A 106 -12.17 -0.27 5.19
CA VAL A 106 -11.33 -1.27 5.89
C VAL A 106 -11.59 -1.36 7.41
N PRO A 107 -11.80 -0.25 8.16
CA PRO A 107 -12.18 -0.34 9.57
C PRO A 107 -13.52 -1.07 9.81
N ASN A 108 -14.46 -0.93 8.89
CA ASN A 108 -15.75 -1.63 8.95
C ASN A 108 -15.58 -3.11 8.61
N ILE A 109 -14.70 -3.45 7.65
CA ILE A 109 -14.34 -4.83 7.33
C ILE A 109 -13.68 -5.51 8.54
N ASN A 110 -12.73 -4.85 9.20
CA ASN A 110 -12.11 -5.34 10.45
C ASN A 110 -13.17 -5.65 11.52
N THR A 111 -14.12 -4.73 11.71
CA THR A 111 -15.23 -4.92 12.65
C THR A 111 -16.10 -6.12 12.27
N ALA A 112 -16.41 -6.29 10.99
CA ALA A 112 -17.22 -7.38 10.48
C ALA A 112 -16.52 -8.75 10.61
N LEU A 113 -15.23 -8.84 10.30
CA LEU A 113 -14.41 -10.04 10.48
C LEU A 113 -14.35 -10.45 11.96
N ARG A 114 -14.06 -9.51 12.86
CA ARG A 114 -14.02 -9.76 14.31
C ARG A 114 -15.37 -10.18 14.88
N ALA A 115 -16.46 -9.77 14.25
CA ALA A 115 -17.82 -10.17 14.61
C ALA A 115 -18.29 -11.47 13.96
N GLY A 116 -17.48 -12.12 13.10
CA GLY A 116 -17.87 -13.32 12.35
C GLY A 116 -18.99 -13.06 11.33
N LYS A 117 -19.07 -11.84 10.77
CA LYS A 117 -20.10 -11.39 9.81
C LYS A 117 -19.54 -11.13 8.41
N CYS A 118 -18.32 -11.57 8.15
CA CYS A 118 -17.60 -11.32 6.91
C CYS A 118 -16.99 -12.64 6.46
N ASP A 119 -17.43 -13.15 5.31
CA ASP A 119 -16.95 -14.43 4.78
C ASP A 119 -15.50 -14.32 4.29
N VAL A 120 -15.19 -13.25 3.53
CA VAL A 120 -13.83 -12.88 3.14
C VAL A 120 -13.70 -11.37 3.21
N GLY A 121 -12.72 -10.86 3.96
CA GLY A 121 -12.52 -9.43 4.17
C GLY A 121 -11.07 -9.01 3.99
N SER A 122 -10.87 -7.88 3.32
CA SER A 122 -9.55 -7.29 3.08
C SER A 122 -9.13 -6.34 4.20
N LEU A 123 -7.90 -6.46 4.70
CA LEU A 123 -7.31 -5.60 5.73
C LEU A 123 -5.95 -5.04 5.27
N TRP A 124 -5.58 -3.89 5.82
CA TRP A 124 -4.28 -3.23 5.63
C TRP A 124 -3.77 -2.62 6.93
N THR A 125 -2.57 -2.03 6.89
CA THR A 125 -1.91 -1.37 8.03
C THR A 125 -1.74 -2.31 9.23
N ASN A 126 -2.27 -1.97 10.41
CA ASN A 126 -2.13 -2.77 11.64
C ASN A 126 -3.19 -3.87 11.77
N TYR A 127 -4.36 -3.72 11.13
CA TYR A 127 -5.49 -4.66 11.26
C TYR A 127 -5.22 -6.13 10.88
N PRO A 128 -4.35 -6.46 9.91
CA PRO A 128 -4.02 -7.84 9.55
C PRO A 128 -3.27 -8.65 10.62
N TYR A 129 -2.84 -8.02 11.71
CA TYR A 129 -1.97 -8.64 12.69
C TYR A 129 -2.70 -8.94 14.01
N GLY A 130 -2.02 -9.61 14.93
CA GLY A 130 -2.53 -9.91 16.27
C GLY A 130 -3.80 -10.77 16.28
N SER A 131 -4.74 -10.41 17.15
CA SER A 131 -5.90 -11.24 17.53
C SER A 131 -6.89 -11.56 16.40
N ILE A 132 -6.83 -10.88 15.26
CA ILE A 132 -7.65 -11.23 14.10
C ILE A 132 -7.41 -12.68 13.66
N ASN A 133 -6.17 -13.16 13.85
CA ASN A 133 -5.71 -14.50 13.48
C ASN A 133 -6.23 -15.62 14.39
N GLU A 134 -6.87 -15.30 15.52
CA GLU A 134 -7.44 -16.31 16.43
C GLU A 134 -8.64 -17.03 15.80
N ASN A 135 -9.45 -16.30 15.03
CA ASN A 135 -10.70 -16.79 14.45
C ASN A 135 -10.71 -16.74 12.91
N ASN A 136 -9.72 -16.09 12.30
CA ASN A 136 -9.61 -15.96 10.85
C ASN A 136 -8.21 -16.36 10.38
N THR A 137 -8.14 -16.87 9.16
CA THR A 137 -6.88 -17.22 8.49
C THR A 137 -6.63 -16.22 7.36
N ALA A 138 -5.41 -15.73 7.23
CA ALA A 138 -5.00 -14.98 6.05
C ALA A 138 -4.98 -15.92 4.85
N VAL A 139 -5.90 -15.73 3.91
CA VAL A 139 -6.12 -16.59 2.75
C VAL A 139 -5.44 -16.09 1.47
N MET A 140 -5.00 -14.83 1.46
CA MET A 140 -4.28 -14.19 0.36
C MET A 140 -3.54 -12.96 0.88
N LYS A 141 -2.28 -12.76 0.47
CA LYS A 141 -1.49 -11.56 0.75
C LYS A 141 -0.84 -11.04 -0.53
N ALA A 142 -0.46 -9.76 -0.58
CA ALA A 142 0.18 -9.20 -1.77
C ALA A 142 1.49 -9.93 -2.17
N ASP A 143 2.31 -10.31 -1.18
CA ASP A 143 3.56 -11.06 -1.41
C ASP A 143 3.33 -12.41 -2.07
N ASP A 144 2.27 -13.10 -1.65
CA ASP A 144 1.95 -14.46 -2.11
C ASP A 144 1.61 -14.49 -3.59
N VAL A 145 1.13 -13.35 -4.12
CA VAL A 145 0.73 -13.16 -5.51
C VAL A 145 1.75 -12.34 -6.31
N GLY A 146 2.97 -12.21 -5.78
CA GLY A 146 4.11 -11.60 -6.47
C GLY A 146 3.99 -10.09 -6.68
N ILE A 147 3.20 -9.40 -5.87
CA ILE A 147 2.94 -7.97 -6.02
C ILE A 147 3.85 -7.17 -5.08
N ILE A 148 4.62 -6.26 -5.67
CA ILE A 148 5.33 -5.22 -4.93
C ILE A 148 4.51 -3.93 -5.05
N LEU A 149 4.08 -3.39 -3.91
CA LEU A 149 3.37 -2.12 -3.82
C LEU A 149 4.12 -1.14 -2.93
N VAL A 150 4.19 0.10 -3.40
CA VAL A 150 4.89 1.21 -2.77
C VAL A 150 3.90 2.30 -2.42
N THR A 151 3.98 2.80 -1.20
CA THR A 151 3.38 4.10 -0.86
C THR A 151 4.37 5.21 -1.24
N GLY A 152 3.89 6.23 -1.94
CA GLY A 152 4.71 7.35 -2.44
C GLY A 152 4.72 8.55 -1.49
N LEU A 153 5.76 9.35 -1.58
CA LEU A 153 5.84 10.73 -1.09
C LEU A 153 5.64 11.66 -2.29
N ALA A 154 4.77 12.64 -2.14
CA ALA A 154 4.34 13.50 -3.23
C ALA A 154 4.02 14.92 -2.72
N THR A 155 4.03 15.88 -3.64
CA THR A 155 3.79 17.31 -3.37
C THR A 155 3.23 17.99 -4.61
N SER A 156 2.75 19.23 -4.50
CA SER A 156 2.32 20.01 -5.66
C SER A 156 3.50 20.73 -6.32
N GLN A 157 3.38 21.02 -7.63
CA GLN A 157 4.39 21.85 -8.32
C GLN A 157 4.53 23.23 -7.69
N GLN A 158 3.44 23.80 -7.18
CA GLN A 158 3.47 25.09 -6.48
C GLN A 158 4.39 25.07 -5.26
N VAL A 159 4.35 23.99 -4.45
CA VAL A 159 5.23 23.86 -3.28
C VAL A 159 6.69 23.71 -3.70
N ILE A 160 6.96 22.99 -4.79
CA ILE A 160 8.31 22.87 -5.37
C ILE A 160 8.85 24.26 -5.77
N ASP A 161 8.02 25.09 -6.39
CA ASP A 161 8.43 26.40 -6.90
C ASP A 161 8.53 27.46 -5.79
N GLU A 162 7.58 27.48 -4.86
CA GLU A 162 7.43 28.54 -3.86
C GLU A 162 8.14 28.22 -2.53
N LYS A 163 8.28 26.94 -2.18
CA LYS A 163 8.81 26.48 -0.88
C LYS A 163 9.88 25.38 -0.99
N PRO A 164 10.84 25.41 -1.95
CA PRO A 164 11.78 24.31 -2.16
C PRO A 164 12.67 24.01 -0.94
N GLU A 165 13.10 25.04 -0.19
CA GLU A 165 13.93 24.85 1.00
C GLU A 165 13.17 24.18 2.16
N VAL A 166 11.88 24.51 2.31
CA VAL A 166 11.01 23.87 3.32
C VAL A 166 10.79 22.42 2.96
N LEU A 167 10.50 22.14 1.69
CA LEU A 167 10.32 20.77 1.19
C LEU A 167 11.60 19.94 1.34
N GLN A 168 12.76 20.52 1.05
CA GLN A 168 14.06 19.87 1.27
C GLN A 168 14.28 19.53 2.75
N LYS A 169 13.90 20.43 3.66
CA LYS A 169 14.04 20.20 5.10
C LYS A 169 13.06 19.15 5.61
N TRP A 170 11.86 19.11 5.06
CA TRP A 170 10.87 18.08 5.36
C TRP A 170 11.36 16.69 4.92
N MET A 171 11.91 16.56 3.72
CA MET A 171 12.52 15.31 3.24
C MET A 171 13.70 14.88 4.13
N GLU A 172 14.56 15.81 4.54
CA GLU A 172 15.67 15.51 5.47
C GLU A 172 15.14 14.96 6.81
N LEU A 173 14.10 15.58 7.38
CA LEU A 173 13.50 15.14 8.63
C LEU A 173 12.83 13.77 8.48
N TYR A 174 12.14 13.53 7.37
CA TYR A 174 11.49 12.25 7.09
C TYR A 174 12.49 11.09 7.14
N PHE A 175 13.59 11.19 6.38
CA PHE A 175 14.59 10.12 6.37
C PHE A 175 15.39 10.04 7.67
N ALA A 176 15.63 11.16 8.36
CA ALA A 176 16.22 11.12 9.69
C ALA A 176 15.34 10.38 10.71
N ALA A 177 14.00 10.49 10.59
CA ALA A 177 13.07 9.74 11.42
C ALA A 177 13.09 8.25 11.08
N VAL A 178 13.13 7.87 9.79
CA VAL A 178 13.29 6.48 9.35
C VAL A 178 14.58 5.87 9.93
N ASP A 179 15.70 6.55 9.75
CA ASP A 179 17.00 6.10 10.28
C ASP A 179 16.98 5.99 11.80
N TRP A 180 16.38 6.97 12.49
CA TRP A 180 16.24 6.94 13.94
C TRP A 180 15.42 5.74 14.41
N THR A 181 14.30 5.42 13.75
CA THR A 181 13.47 4.25 14.09
C THR A 181 14.24 2.95 13.92
N TYR A 182 15.15 2.86 12.94
CA TYR A 182 15.94 1.65 12.69
C TYR A 182 17.24 1.54 13.49
N ALA A 183 17.68 2.63 14.11
CA ALA A 183 18.99 2.67 14.76
C ALA A 183 19.11 1.70 15.94
N ILE A 184 18.10 1.63 16.81
CA ILE A 184 18.08 0.78 18.00
C ILE A 184 16.63 0.39 18.40
N GLU A 185 16.49 -0.73 19.09
CA GLU A 185 15.19 -1.24 19.58
C GLU A 185 14.43 -0.23 20.45
N GLU A 186 15.12 0.59 21.24
CA GLU A 186 14.49 1.60 22.10
C GLU A 186 13.78 2.70 21.30
N ASN A 187 14.33 3.09 20.15
CA ASN A 187 13.70 4.07 19.25
C ASN A 187 12.46 3.47 18.57
N LEU A 188 12.53 2.20 18.15
CA LEU A 188 11.38 1.48 17.61
C LEU A 188 10.26 1.36 18.65
N ASN A 189 10.59 1.02 19.90
CA ASN A 189 9.63 0.96 21.00
C ASN A 189 8.96 2.32 21.25
N GLN A 190 9.73 3.42 21.21
CA GLN A 190 9.16 4.75 21.32
C GLN A 190 8.25 5.12 20.13
N ALA A 191 8.59 4.70 18.91
CA ALA A 191 7.73 4.88 17.73
C ALA A 191 6.42 4.07 17.86
N ILE A 192 6.48 2.85 18.40
CA ILE A 192 5.30 2.04 18.73
C ILE A 192 4.40 2.77 19.73
N ASP A 193 4.97 3.32 20.80
CA ASP A 193 4.20 4.04 21.82
C ASP A 193 3.54 5.31 21.25
N TRP A 194 4.24 6.06 20.38
CA TRP A 194 3.64 7.21 19.67
C TRP A 194 2.54 6.81 18.70
N TYR A 195 2.67 5.66 18.01
CA TYR A 195 1.61 5.15 17.14
C TYR A 195 0.37 4.79 17.97
N ILE A 196 0.52 4.10 19.11
CA ILE A 196 -0.58 3.78 20.02
C ILE A 196 -1.28 5.07 20.48
N GLU A 197 -0.51 6.05 20.96
CA GLU A 197 -1.04 7.33 21.40
C GLU A 197 -1.80 8.06 20.28
N TRP A 198 -1.26 8.06 19.06
CA TRP A 198 -1.92 8.66 17.90
C TRP A 198 -3.26 7.99 17.61
N ASN A 199 -3.30 6.66 17.59
CA ASN A 199 -4.54 5.92 17.36
C ASN A 199 -5.58 6.20 18.45
N GLU A 200 -5.19 6.23 19.73
CA GLU A 200 -6.06 6.55 20.84
C GLU A 200 -6.65 7.97 20.72
N GLN A 201 -5.83 8.96 20.41
CA GLN A 201 -6.26 10.36 20.22
C GLN A 201 -7.24 10.53 19.06
N ASN A 202 -7.15 9.68 18.03
CA ASN A 202 -8.00 9.72 16.85
C ASN A 202 -9.16 8.71 16.88
N GLY A 203 -9.33 7.96 17.97
CA GLY A 203 -10.40 6.96 18.11
C GLY A 203 -10.27 5.78 17.16
N ILE A 204 -9.05 5.46 16.71
CA ILE A 204 -8.75 4.32 15.86
C ILE A 204 -8.53 3.10 16.76
N PRO A 205 -9.39 2.07 16.69
CA PRO A 205 -9.20 0.87 17.50
C PRO A 205 -7.95 0.13 17.01
N SER A 206 -7.03 -0.17 17.93
CA SER A 206 -5.83 -0.94 17.64
C SER A 206 -5.30 -1.63 18.89
N GLU A 207 -4.68 -2.79 18.71
CA GLU A 207 -4.00 -3.52 19.79
C GLU A 207 -2.48 -3.28 19.71
N LYS A 208 -1.78 -3.29 20.86
CA LYS A 208 -0.32 -3.08 20.88
C LYS A 208 0.42 -4.09 20.00
N GLU A 209 0.00 -5.35 20.03
CA GLU A 209 0.60 -6.40 19.19
C GLU A 209 0.43 -6.12 17.69
N GLU A 210 -0.72 -5.59 17.27
CA GLU A 210 -0.97 -5.22 15.88
C GLU A 210 0.01 -4.14 15.40
N ILE A 211 0.24 -3.13 16.25
CA ILE A 211 1.14 -2.01 15.94
C ILE A 211 2.59 -2.46 15.93
N VAL A 212 2.99 -3.30 16.90
CA VAL A 212 4.34 -3.90 16.92
C VAL A 212 4.58 -4.68 15.63
N ALA A 213 3.65 -5.54 15.23
CA ALA A 213 3.76 -6.31 13.99
C ALA A 213 3.80 -5.40 12.76
N HIS A 214 2.94 -4.38 12.70
CA HIS A 214 2.92 -3.43 11.59
C HIS A 214 4.26 -2.71 11.43
N LEU A 215 4.80 -2.12 12.50
CA LEU A 215 6.09 -1.42 12.43
C LEU A 215 7.29 -2.36 12.21
N THR A 216 7.14 -3.65 12.53
CA THR A 216 8.17 -4.67 12.26
C THR A 216 8.17 -5.12 10.81
N TYR A 217 7.00 -5.34 10.22
CA TYR A 217 6.86 -5.95 8.89
C TYR A 217 6.63 -4.91 7.78
N SER A 218 5.94 -3.82 8.04
CA SER A 218 5.65 -2.77 7.04
C SER A 218 6.73 -1.68 7.06
N SER A 219 7.94 -2.04 6.66
CA SER A 219 9.10 -1.14 6.74
C SER A 219 9.03 0.02 5.74
N SER A 220 9.44 1.19 6.21
CA SER A 220 9.71 2.36 5.39
C SER A 220 10.93 2.15 4.49
N TYR A 221 10.93 2.78 3.33
CA TYR A 221 12.10 2.80 2.45
C TYR A 221 13.15 3.76 3.02
N THR A 222 14.40 3.31 3.10
CA THR A 222 15.51 4.18 3.50
C THR A 222 15.81 5.20 2.39
N LEU A 223 16.65 6.20 2.71
CA LEU A 223 17.13 7.14 1.70
C LEU A 223 17.92 6.40 0.59
N GLU A 224 18.76 5.44 0.97
CA GLU A 224 19.55 4.65 0.01
C GLU A 224 18.65 3.86 -0.93
N GLU A 225 17.62 3.21 -0.40
CA GLU A 225 16.64 2.46 -1.21
C GLU A 225 15.82 3.38 -2.12
N ASN A 226 15.48 4.59 -1.66
CA ASN A 226 14.85 5.61 -2.49
C ASN A 226 15.75 6.03 -3.65
N ILE A 227 17.03 6.31 -3.38
CA ILE A 227 18.01 6.68 -4.41
C ILE A 227 18.14 5.55 -5.43
N GLU A 228 18.25 4.30 -4.99
CA GLU A 228 18.30 3.14 -5.88
C GLU A 228 17.03 3.03 -6.72
N MET A 229 15.85 3.09 -6.09
CA MET A 229 14.55 2.93 -6.75
C MET A 229 14.30 4.01 -7.81
N PHE A 230 14.66 5.26 -7.52
CA PHE A 230 14.41 6.38 -8.43
C PHE A 230 15.46 6.52 -9.54
N ASN A 231 16.67 5.98 -9.34
CA ASN A 231 17.75 6.05 -10.34
C ASN A 231 17.96 4.75 -11.14
N THR A 232 17.43 3.62 -10.69
CA THR A 232 17.51 2.38 -11.47
C THR A 232 16.43 2.37 -12.54
N LEU A 233 16.86 2.35 -13.79
CA LEU A 233 15.98 2.27 -14.94
C LEU A 233 15.55 0.83 -15.24
N SER A 234 14.37 0.69 -15.83
CA SER A 234 13.87 -0.53 -16.46
C SER A 234 14.83 -1.05 -17.55
N GLU A 235 14.67 -2.31 -17.96
CA GLU A 235 15.54 -2.95 -18.95
C GLU A 235 15.69 -2.15 -20.25
N ASN A 236 14.63 -1.47 -20.68
CA ASN A 236 14.62 -0.66 -21.91
C ASN A 236 15.02 0.81 -21.67
N GLY A 237 15.16 1.25 -20.42
CA GLY A 237 15.54 2.61 -20.06
C GLY A 237 14.40 3.63 -20.02
N ASP A 238 13.14 3.19 -20.22
CA ASP A 238 12.00 4.10 -20.43
C ASP A 238 11.52 4.79 -19.14
N TYR A 239 11.66 4.11 -18.01
CA TYR A 239 11.23 4.57 -16.69
C TYR A 239 12.04 3.91 -15.56
N ASN A 240 11.94 4.43 -14.34
CA ASN A 240 12.62 3.88 -13.15
C ASN A 240 11.78 2.84 -12.39
N LYS A 241 12.38 2.16 -11.40
CA LYS A 241 11.69 1.14 -10.58
C LYS A 241 10.44 1.68 -9.87
N PHE A 242 10.44 2.94 -9.44
CA PHE A 242 9.26 3.54 -8.79
C PHE A 242 8.05 3.55 -9.73
N ILE A 243 8.25 3.97 -10.97
CA ILE A 243 7.21 3.94 -12.01
C ILE A 243 6.84 2.49 -12.35
N GLU A 244 7.83 1.60 -12.49
CA GLU A 244 7.62 0.18 -12.79
C GLU A 244 6.63 -0.49 -11.83
N TYR A 245 6.78 -0.26 -10.52
CA TYR A 245 5.89 -0.81 -9.49
C TYR A 245 4.43 -0.33 -9.60
N ASN A 246 4.17 0.74 -10.35
CA ASN A 246 2.85 1.33 -10.47
C ASN A 246 2.19 1.10 -11.85
N ILE A 247 2.90 0.54 -12.83
CA ILE A 247 2.36 0.31 -14.19
C ILE A 247 1.22 -0.72 -14.18
N GLU A 248 1.45 -1.91 -13.60
CA GLU A 248 0.42 -2.96 -13.57
C GLU A 248 -0.79 -2.58 -12.71
N PRO A 249 -0.63 -1.97 -11.51
CA PRO A 249 -1.75 -1.38 -10.79
C PRO A 249 -2.53 -0.36 -11.63
N LEU A 250 -1.85 0.54 -12.35
CA LEU A 250 -2.51 1.53 -13.20
C LEU A 250 -3.31 0.88 -14.33
N LYS A 251 -2.73 -0.13 -15.02
CA LYS A 251 -3.45 -0.89 -16.06
C LYS A 251 -4.71 -1.55 -15.50
N PHE A 252 -4.61 -2.19 -14.34
CA PHE A 252 -5.76 -2.75 -13.66
C PHE A 252 -6.85 -1.69 -13.43
N TYR A 253 -6.51 -0.53 -12.87
CA TYR A 253 -7.49 0.53 -12.64
C TYR A 253 -8.06 1.14 -13.93
N ILE A 254 -7.31 1.14 -15.04
CA ILE A 254 -7.85 1.49 -16.37
C ILE A 254 -8.89 0.46 -16.81
N GLU A 255 -8.62 -0.83 -16.65
CA GLU A 255 -9.56 -1.91 -16.98
C GLU A 255 -10.83 -1.86 -16.13
N GLN A 256 -10.70 -1.48 -14.86
CA GLN A 256 -11.84 -1.24 -13.97
C GLN A 256 -12.62 0.05 -14.29
N GLY A 257 -12.13 0.87 -15.23
CA GLY A 257 -12.76 2.12 -15.63
C GLY A 257 -12.53 3.31 -14.68
N ASN A 258 -11.61 3.18 -13.72
CA ASN A 258 -11.23 4.27 -12.82
C ASN A 258 -10.37 5.34 -13.52
N TYR A 259 -9.58 4.93 -14.51
CA TYR A 259 -8.74 5.80 -15.34
C TYR A 259 -8.94 5.51 -16.82
N LYS A 260 -8.42 6.39 -17.68
CA LYS A 260 -8.47 6.27 -19.14
C LYS A 260 -7.17 5.65 -19.66
N PRO A 261 -7.19 4.97 -20.83
CA PRO A 261 -5.99 4.39 -21.43
C PRO A 261 -4.81 5.37 -21.60
N ASN A 262 -5.10 6.64 -21.91
CA ASN A 262 -4.08 7.68 -22.09
C ASN A 262 -3.55 8.27 -20.78
N ASP A 263 -4.09 7.89 -19.62
CA ASP A 263 -3.56 8.32 -18.32
C ASP A 263 -2.21 7.63 -18.00
N LEU A 264 -1.89 6.51 -18.67
CA LEU A 264 -0.56 5.91 -18.62
C LEU A 264 0.51 6.89 -19.15
N ASP A 265 0.25 7.57 -20.27
CA ASP A 265 1.18 8.55 -20.84
C ASP A 265 1.43 9.71 -19.87
N LYS A 266 0.39 10.13 -19.13
CA LYS A 266 0.50 11.15 -18.09
C LYS A 266 1.37 10.66 -16.93
N PHE A 267 1.14 9.45 -16.45
CA PHE A 267 1.92 8.89 -15.35
C PHE A 267 3.40 8.68 -15.70
N LEU A 268 3.69 8.33 -16.96
CA LEU A 268 5.06 8.18 -17.47
C LEU A 268 5.77 9.52 -17.74
N ASN A 269 5.06 10.64 -17.71
CA ASN A 269 5.67 11.94 -17.98
C ASN A 269 6.58 12.36 -16.81
N SER A 270 7.84 12.64 -17.14
CA SER A 270 8.86 13.06 -16.16
C SER A 270 8.53 14.36 -15.42
N ALA A 271 7.57 15.15 -15.89
CA ALA A 271 7.05 16.31 -15.16
C ALA A 271 6.42 15.95 -13.81
N TYR A 272 5.95 14.71 -13.62
CA TYR A 272 5.31 14.25 -12.38
C TYR A 272 6.23 13.41 -11.49
N LEU A 273 7.53 13.49 -11.74
CA LEU A 273 8.57 12.81 -10.99
C LEU A 273 9.76 13.76 -10.76
N ASN A 274 10.13 14.01 -9.50
CA ASN A 274 11.23 14.91 -9.17
C ASN A 274 12.20 14.28 -8.18
N THR A 275 13.38 13.89 -8.67
CA THR A 275 14.45 13.26 -7.86
C THR A 275 15.35 14.27 -7.14
N THR A 276 15.24 15.57 -7.46
CA THR A 276 16.18 16.60 -7.00
C THR A 276 16.34 16.60 -5.48
N PHE A 277 15.24 16.41 -4.74
CA PHE A 277 15.26 16.42 -3.28
C PHE A 277 15.98 15.20 -2.69
N LEU A 278 15.83 14.02 -3.31
CA LEU A 278 16.57 12.82 -2.94
C LEU A 278 18.06 12.97 -3.27
N ASP A 279 18.36 13.46 -4.48
CA ASP A 279 19.74 13.64 -4.95
C ASP A 279 20.51 14.67 -4.11
N ASN A 280 19.82 15.68 -3.58
CA ASN A 280 20.41 16.64 -2.65
C ASN A 280 20.77 16.01 -1.30
N LEU A 281 19.97 15.07 -0.81
CA LEU A 281 20.26 14.34 0.44
C LEU A 281 21.38 13.31 0.28
N ALA A 282 21.57 12.78 -0.94
CA ALA A 282 22.63 11.82 -1.27
C ALA A 282 24.03 12.44 -1.28
N LYS A 283 24.14 13.77 -1.39
CA LYS A 283 25.43 14.46 -1.46
C LYS A 283 26.14 14.40 -0.09
N PRO A 284 27.48 14.21 -0.06
CA PRO A 284 28.24 14.33 1.17
C PRO A 284 28.03 15.71 1.81
N LYS A 285 27.73 15.73 3.11
CA LYS A 285 27.61 16.97 3.91
C LYS A 285 28.98 17.54 4.25
#